data_AF-A0A7K9JBN4-F1
#
_entry.id   AF-A0A7K9JBN4-F1
#
_cell.length_a   1.000
_cell.length_b   1.000
_cell.length_c   1.000
_cell.angle_alpha   90.00
_cell.angle_beta   90.00
_cell.angle_gamma   90.00
#
_symmetry.space_group_name_H-M   'P 1'
#
loop_
_entity.id
_entity.type
_entity.pdbx_description
1 polymer ?
#
loop_
_entity_poly.entity_id
_entity_poly.type
_entity_poly.pdbx_seq_one_letter_code
_entity_poly.pdbx_strand_id
1 'polypeptide(L)'
;VPYSFCSQPRSLPPRPKYRQQSDAAETEKGPRRYGNIMIDPRVVRGNALSIRLLPESTWLSAPEVKKQKKLQKKLLARKLTQEQIRPGTPEPVEGREHVHVQTELYLEEISDRIIEVDGECQTDEFLDRPPTPLFIPAKTGKDVATQIEEGELFDFDIEVKPILEVLIGKTVEQALLEVMEEEELAQLWSHQRAFAELRNAEFAELQRLEEQDRRIREEKERRRLEHLEKLRKQKETAEKVAARAFAQRYLADLIPSVFNNLHASGFFYDPVERDIETEFLPWLMSEVEETLQKKVLARMMLDSLIRTVVEKRLDEFSHPPPSAQTEAAAEEPTATDVAPQVSGEADAADQPAAEEEETD
;
A
#
# COMPACT_ATOMS: atom_id res chain seq x y z
N VAL A 1 -38.78 17.01 -25.08
CA VAL A 1 -37.93 15.86 -25.43
C VAL A 1 -36.63 16.39 -26.03
N PRO A 2 -35.44 16.08 -25.47
CA PRO A 2 -34.17 16.48 -26.06
C PRO A 2 -33.91 15.68 -27.35
N TYR A 3 -33.33 16.33 -28.36
CA TYR A 3 -32.98 15.69 -29.63
C TYR A 3 -31.63 15.00 -29.52
N SER A 4 -31.62 13.66 -29.49
CA SER A 4 -30.41 12.85 -29.54
C SER A 4 -30.06 12.55 -31.01
N PHE A 5 -28.86 12.96 -31.43
CA PHE A 5 -28.29 12.60 -32.72
C PHE A 5 -27.21 11.54 -32.51
N CYS A 6 -27.43 10.34 -33.05
CA CYS A 6 -26.47 9.25 -32.99
C CYS A 6 -26.19 8.73 -34.41
N SER A 7 -24.93 8.76 -34.83
CA SER A 7 -24.49 8.29 -36.14
C SER A 7 -23.40 7.25 -35.96
N GLN A 8 -23.58 6.05 -36.52
CA GLN A 8 -22.57 4.99 -36.47
C GLN A 8 -21.25 5.46 -37.12
N PRO A 9 -20.08 5.08 -36.56
CA PRO A 9 -18.79 5.52 -37.06
C PRO A 9 -18.49 4.88 -38.42
N ARG A 10 -18.37 5.72 -39.46
CA ARG A 10 -17.97 5.27 -40.80
C ARG A 10 -16.46 5.44 -40.98
N SER A 11 -15.77 4.36 -41.33
CA SER A 11 -14.34 4.39 -41.61
C SER A 11 -14.00 5.32 -42.78
N LEU A 12 -12.95 6.12 -42.61
CA LEU A 12 -12.41 6.97 -43.67
C LEU A 12 -11.53 6.13 -44.61
N PRO A 13 -11.68 6.24 -45.94
CA PRO A 13 -10.76 5.58 -46.87
C PRO A 13 -9.35 6.18 -46.72
N PRO A 14 -8.28 5.37 -46.80
CA PRO A 14 -6.93 5.85 -46.58
C PRO A 14 -6.51 6.87 -47.65
N ARG A 15 -5.98 8.01 -47.22
CA ARG A 15 -5.33 8.98 -48.12
C ARG A 15 -3.90 8.49 -48.43
N PRO A 16 -3.50 8.38 -49.71
CA PRO A 16 -2.09 8.14 -50.06
C PRO A 16 -1.24 9.34 -49.60
N LYS A 17 -0.07 9.07 -49.03
CA LYS A 17 0.80 10.08 -48.39
C LYS A 17 1.77 10.81 -49.34
N TYR A 18 1.72 10.54 -50.64
CA TYR A 18 2.61 11.19 -51.62
C TYR A 18 1.89 11.52 -52.93
N ARG A 19 2.39 12.55 -53.63
CA ARG A 19 1.86 13.01 -54.92
C ARG A 19 2.80 12.59 -56.04
N GLN A 20 2.43 11.55 -56.78
CA GLN A 20 3.04 11.23 -58.07
C GLN A 20 2.11 11.65 -59.22
N GLN A 21 2.68 11.84 -60.40
CA GLN A 21 2.01 12.20 -61.64
C GLN A 21 2.24 11.08 -62.67
N SER A 22 1.40 11.05 -63.72
CA SER A 22 1.42 10.16 -64.89
C SER A 22 1.33 8.64 -64.64
N ASP A 23 0.63 7.84 -65.45
CA ASP A 23 -0.39 8.15 -66.47
C ASP A 23 -1.27 6.92 -66.77
N ALA A 24 -2.35 7.13 -67.53
CA ALA A 24 -3.08 6.15 -68.34
C ALA A 24 -3.55 4.81 -67.71
N ALA A 25 -4.83 4.75 -67.32
CA ALA A 25 -5.73 3.60 -67.52
C ALA A 25 -7.20 4.04 -67.41
N GLU A 26 -8.10 3.38 -68.15
CA GLU A 26 -9.50 3.80 -68.28
C GLU A 26 -10.41 3.22 -67.18
N THR A 27 -11.35 4.04 -66.69
CA THR A 27 -12.70 3.60 -66.29
C THR A 27 -13.61 4.82 -66.26
N GLU A 28 -14.72 4.82 -66.99
CA GLU A 28 -15.67 5.93 -66.99
C GLU A 28 -16.32 6.13 -65.62
N LYS A 29 -15.95 7.21 -64.93
CA LYS A 29 -16.77 7.82 -63.87
C LYS A 29 -16.95 9.28 -64.25
N GLY A 30 -18.11 9.57 -64.84
CA GLY A 30 -18.45 10.89 -65.37
C GLY A 30 -18.22 12.02 -64.36
N PRO A 31 -18.01 13.26 -64.84
CA PRO A 31 -17.59 14.38 -64.00
C PRO A 31 -18.55 14.53 -62.81
N ARG A 32 -17.99 14.54 -61.60
CA ARG A 32 -18.77 14.76 -60.36
C ARG A 32 -19.55 16.06 -60.51
N ARG A 33 -20.85 15.96 -60.79
CA ARG A 33 -21.77 17.10 -60.71
C ARG A 33 -21.80 17.55 -59.26
N TYR A 34 -20.98 18.56 -58.93
CA TYR A 34 -21.12 19.31 -57.70
C TYR A 34 -22.53 19.88 -57.68
N GLY A 35 -23.39 19.30 -56.84
CA GLY A 35 -24.77 19.75 -56.68
C GLY A 35 -24.75 21.21 -56.27
N ASN A 36 -25.31 22.07 -57.11
CA ASN A 36 -25.18 23.50 -56.92
C ASN A 36 -25.87 23.88 -55.60
N ILE A 37 -25.13 24.45 -54.64
CA ILE A 37 -25.59 24.71 -53.26
C ILE A 37 -26.81 25.66 -53.23
N MET A 38 -27.06 26.36 -54.33
CA MET A 38 -28.27 27.14 -54.61
C MET A 38 -29.57 26.31 -54.78
N ILE A 39 -29.48 24.98 -54.95
CA ILE A 39 -30.62 24.09 -55.25
C ILE A 39 -30.82 23.00 -54.17
N ASP A 40 -29.82 22.70 -53.33
CA ASP A 40 -29.95 21.69 -52.27
C ASP A 40 -31.11 22.01 -51.30
N PRO A 41 -32.10 21.10 -51.10
CA PRO A 41 -33.23 21.31 -50.20
C PRO A 41 -32.89 21.31 -48.70
N ARG A 42 -31.68 20.87 -48.32
CA ARG A 42 -31.18 20.92 -46.92
C ARG A 42 -30.68 22.30 -46.53
N VAL A 43 -30.35 23.14 -47.51
CA VAL A 43 -29.77 24.48 -47.31
C VAL A 43 -30.90 25.49 -47.20
N VAL A 44 -31.25 25.84 -45.96
CA VAL A 44 -32.29 26.83 -45.64
C VAL A 44 -31.80 28.22 -46.04
N ARG A 45 -32.33 28.77 -47.14
CA ARG A 45 -32.01 30.12 -47.63
C ARG A 45 -33.03 31.11 -47.07
N GLY A 46 -32.62 31.88 -46.05
CA GLY A 46 -33.44 32.90 -45.40
C GLY A 46 -32.59 34.03 -44.84
N ASN A 47 -33.17 35.22 -44.71
CA ASN A 47 -32.51 36.39 -44.11
C ASN A 47 -32.59 36.29 -42.58
N ALA A 48 -31.44 36.33 -41.89
CA ALA A 48 -31.37 36.24 -40.43
C ALA A 48 -32.03 37.41 -39.69
N LEU A 49 -32.34 38.52 -40.37
CA LEU A 49 -32.89 39.74 -39.78
C LEU A 49 -34.43 39.87 -39.91
N SER A 50 -35.15 38.80 -40.22
CA SER A 50 -36.63 38.81 -40.26
C SER A 50 -37.33 38.32 -38.99
N ILE A 51 -36.67 38.36 -37.82
CA ILE A 51 -37.37 38.29 -36.52
C ILE A 51 -38.03 39.65 -36.26
N ARG A 52 -39.15 39.91 -36.95
CA ARG A 52 -40.10 40.92 -36.51
C ARG A 52 -40.97 40.31 -35.42
N LEU A 53 -40.70 40.69 -34.17
CA LEU A 53 -41.66 40.52 -33.08
C LEU A 53 -42.91 41.36 -33.45
N LEU A 54 -43.99 40.66 -33.81
CA LEU A 54 -45.29 41.29 -34.08
C LEU A 54 -46.16 41.17 -32.81
N PRO A 55 -46.88 42.23 -32.38
CA PRO A 55 -47.65 42.18 -31.14
C PRO A 55 -48.81 41.18 -31.14
N GLU A 56 -49.26 40.80 -29.95
CA GLU A 56 -50.37 39.86 -29.71
C GLU A 56 -51.75 40.49 -30.02
N SER A 57 -52.06 40.70 -31.30
CA SER A 57 -53.37 41.24 -31.71
C SER A 57 -53.88 40.80 -33.10
N THR A 58 -53.46 39.65 -33.65
CA THR A 58 -54.14 39.10 -34.85
C THR A 58 -54.10 37.56 -34.98
N TRP A 59 -54.89 36.86 -34.15
CA TRP A 59 -55.09 35.41 -34.26
C TRP A 59 -56.02 35.02 -35.43
N LEU A 60 -55.54 35.15 -36.67
CA LEU A 60 -56.25 34.65 -37.87
C LEU A 60 -56.14 33.12 -37.99
N SER A 61 -56.92 32.45 -37.14
CA SER A 61 -57.40 31.06 -37.20
C SER A 61 -56.58 30.06 -38.05
N ALA A 62 -55.69 29.33 -37.38
CA ALA A 62 -54.92 28.22 -37.96
C ALA A 62 -55.72 27.14 -38.76
N PRO A 63 -57.01 26.82 -38.50
CA PRO A 63 -57.77 25.93 -39.38
C PRO A 63 -57.97 26.49 -40.81
N GLU A 64 -57.96 27.80 -41.05
CA GLU A 64 -58.27 28.35 -42.38
C GLU A 64 -57.15 28.08 -43.39
N VAL A 65 -55.89 28.21 -42.95
CA VAL A 65 -54.70 27.81 -43.73
C VAL A 65 -54.70 26.30 -43.99
N LYS A 66 -55.19 25.49 -43.04
CA LYS A 66 -55.34 24.03 -43.21
C LYS A 66 -56.44 23.69 -44.23
N LYS A 67 -57.59 24.38 -44.22
CA LYS A 67 -58.66 24.26 -45.23
C LYS A 67 -58.13 24.58 -46.63
N GLN A 68 -57.43 25.71 -46.81
CA GLN A 68 -56.88 26.13 -48.10
C GLN A 68 -55.91 25.08 -48.69
N LYS A 69 -54.98 24.56 -47.89
CA LYS A 69 -54.06 23.49 -48.35
C LYS A 69 -54.79 22.17 -48.66
N LYS A 70 -55.86 21.84 -47.93
CA LYS A 70 -56.71 20.67 -48.22
C LYS A 70 -57.52 20.84 -49.51
N LEU A 71 -58.01 22.05 -49.80
CA LEU A 71 -58.69 22.41 -51.06
C LEU A 71 -57.72 22.34 -52.25
N GLN A 72 -56.52 22.91 -52.15
CA GLN A 72 -55.50 22.81 -53.21
C GLN A 72 -55.15 21.34 -53.53
N LYS A 73 -54.93 20.50 -52.52
CA LYS A 73 -54.72 19.05 -52.73
C LYS A 73 -55.94 18.37 -53.37
N LYS A 74 -57.17 18.71 -52.97
CA LYS A 74 -58.40 18.14 -53.57
C LYS A 74 -58.59 18.59 -55.02
N LEU A 75 -58.21 19.81 -55.38
CA LEU A 75 -58.24 20.32 -56.77
C LEU A 75 -57.21 19.63 -57.65
N LEU A 76 -55.97 19.42 -57.17
CA LEU A 76 -54.94 18.68 -57.91
C LEU A 76 -55.34 17.19 -58.08
N ALA A 77 -55.85 16.55 -57.04
CA ALA A 77 -56.37 15.18 -57.13
C ALA A 77 -57.54 15.09 -58.14
N ARG A 78 -58.46 16.06 -58.14
CA ARG A 78 -59.57 16.14 -59.11
C ARG A 78 -59.07 16.33 -60.55
N LYS A 79 -58.01 17.10 -60.80
CA LYS A 79 -57.41 17.20 -62.15
C LYS A 79 -56.90 15.85 -62.63
N LEU A 80 -56.10 15.16 -61.81
CA LEU A 80 -55.56 13.85 -62.16
C LEU A 80 -56.65 12.79 -62.39
N THR A 81 -57.74 12.79 -61.60
CA THR A 81 -58.89 11.92 -61.88
C THR A 81 -59.70 12.37 -63.09
N GLN A 82 -59.77 13.66 -63.41
CA GLN A 82 -60.44 14.16 -64.63
C GLN A 82 -59.63 13.90 -65.91
N GLU A 83 -58.32 13.65 -65.78
CA GLU A 83 -57.45 13.15 -66.86
C GLU A 83 -57.58 11.62 -67.00
N GLN A 84 -57.66 10.87 -65.88
CA GLN A 84 -57.84 9.40 -65.90
C GLN A 84 -59.27 8.91 -66.21
N ILE A 85 -60.31 9.70 -65.95
CA ILE A 85 -61.73 9.34 -66.19
C ILE A 85 -62.23 9.91 -67.54
N ARG A 86 -61.30 10.19 -68.47
CA ARG A 86 -61.63 10.30 -69.90
C ARG A 86 -61.38 8.95 -70.55
N PRO A 87 -62.41 8.18 -70.95
CA PRO A 87 -62.22 7.15 -71.97
C PRO A 87 -61.82 7.88 -73.25
N GLY A 88 -60.52 7.91 -73.54
CA GLY A 88 -60.00 8.50 -74.77
C GLY A 88 -60.57 7.75 -75.96
N THR A 89 -61.10 8.47 -76.95
CA THR A 89 -61.39 7.88 -78.26
C THR A 89 -60.13 7.18 -78.75
N PRO A 90 -60.17 5.91 -79.16
CA PRO A 90 -58.97 5.20 -79.62
C PRO A 90 -58.33 5.93 -80.80
N GLU A 91 -57.02 5.79 -80.96
CA GLU A 91 -56.25 6.53 -81.95
C GLU A 91 -56.71 6.20 -83.40
N PRO A 92 -56.63 7.15 -84.35
CA PRO A 92 -57.03 6.90 -85.72
C PRO A 92 -56.20 5.80 -86.37
N VAL A 93 -56.87 4.91 -87.11
CA VAL A 93 -56.18 3.90 -87.93
C VAL A 93 -55.36 4.60 -89.01
N GLU A 94 -54.10 4.18 -89.18
CA GLU A 94 -53.13 4.82 -90.08
C GLU A 94 -53.72 5.08 -91.49
N GLY A 95 -53.56 6.33 -91.96
CA GLY A 95 -54.10 6.78 -93.25
C GLY A 95 -55.55 7.31 -93.20
N ARG A 96 -56.15 7.50 -92.02
CA ARG A 96 -57.45 8.20 -91.85
C ARG A 96 -57.41 9.23 -90.73
N GLU A 97 -58.12 10.35 -90.93
CA GLU A 97 -58.34 11.37 -89.91
C GLU A 97 -59.75 11.23 -89.30
N HIS A 98 -59.90 11.63 -88.03
CA HIS A 98 -61.20 11.63 -87.35
C HIS A 98 -61.97 12.93 -87.61
N VAL A 99 -63.13 12.81 -88.26
CA VAL A 99 -64.09 13.91 -88.44
C VAL A 99 -65.04 13.95 -87.24
N HIS A 100 -65.25 15.15 -86.68
CA HIS A 100 -66.19 15.34 -85.59
C HIS A 100 -67.64 15.37 -86.11
N VAL A 101 -68.43 14.37 -85.72
CA VAL A 101 -69.87 14.30 -85.99
C VAL A 101 -70.63 14.86 -84.80
N GLN A 102 -71.71 15.61 -85.04
CA GLN A 102 -72.60 16.08 -83.97
C GLN A 102 -73.34 14.90 -83.33
N THR A 103 -72.85 14.44 -82.18
CA THR A 103 -73.49 13.43 -81.32
C THR A 103 -74.10 14.06 -80.07
N GLU A 104 -74.36 15.36 -80.10
CA GLU A 104 -75.09 16.09 -79.05
C GLU A 104 -76.60 15.83 -79.19
N LEU A 105 -77.33 15.91 -78.09
CA LEU A 105 -78.75 15.54 -78.04
C LEU A 105 -79.65 16.64 -78.65
N TYR A 106 -79.73 16.68 -79.98
CA TYR A 106 -80.62 17.59 -80.70
C TYR A 106 -82.07 17.07 -80.64
N LEU A 107 -82.97 17.83 -80.03
CA LEU A 107 -84.39 17.53 -79.92
C LEU A 107 -85.19 18.64 -80.60
N GLU A 108 -85.98 18.28 -81.61
CA GLU A 108 -86.98 19.16 -82.22
C GLU A 108 -88.35 18.92 -81.54
N GLU A 109 -88.99 19.99 -81.07
CA GLU A 109 -90.26 19.91 -80.33
C GLU A 109 -91.46 19.92 -81.31
N ILE A 110 -91.81 18.73 -81.80
CA ILE A 110 -92.96 18.53 -82.71
C ILE A 110 -94.24 19.02 -82.03
N SER A 111 -94.80 20.11 -82.56
CA SER A 111 -95.81 20.91 -81.85
C SER A 111 -97.27 20.55 -82.17
N ASP A 112 -97.51 19.57 -83.05
CA ASP A 112 -98.85 19.16 -83.44
C ASP A 112 -99.57 18.38 -82.34
N ARG A 113 -100.78 18.83 -82.00
CA ARG A 113 -101.66 18.16 -81.03
C ARG A 113 -102.48 17.08 -81.72
N ILE A 114 -102.38 15.85 -81.23
CA ILE A 114 -103.22 14.74 -81.64
C ILE A 114 -104.67 15.01 -81.17
N ILE A 115 -105.66 14.67 -82.00
CA ILE A 115 -107.07 14.86 -81.69
C ILE A 115 -107.55 13.72 -80.78
N GLU A 116 -107.97 14.07 -79.57
CA GLU A 116 -108.62 13.16 -78.63
C GLU A 116 -110.11 12.99 -78.99
N VAL A 117 -110.65 11.77 -78.79
CA VAL A 117 -112.05 11.44 -79.07
C VAL A 117 -112.59 10.57 -77.93
N ASP A 118 -113.54 11.12 -77.17
CA ASP A 118 -114.18 10.41 -76.07
C ASP A 118 -115.15 9.32 -76.56
N GLY A 119 -115.17 8.19 -75.87
CA GLY A 119 -116.06 7.06 -76.14
C GLY A 119 -116.66 6.52 -74.85
N GLU A 120 -117.94 6.82 -74.61
CA GLU A 120 -118.68 6.30 -73.46
C GLU A 120 -119.18 4.87 -73.73
N CYS A 121 -119.22 4.02 -72.69
CA CYS A 121 -119.72 2.64 -72.76
C CYS A 121 -120.56 2.29 -71.54
N GLN A 122 -121.65 1.55 -71.77
CA GLN A 122 -122.71 1.29 -70.79
C GLN A 122 -122.36 0.14 -69.83
N THR A 123 -122.81 0.27 -68.58
CA THR A 123 -122.56 -0.64 -67.46
C THR A 123 -123.43 -1.90 -67.46
N ASP A 124 -122.93 -2.97 -66.87
CA ASP A 124 -123.70 -4.14 -66.40
C ASP A 124 -123.21 -4.57 -65.00
N GLU A 125 -124.06 -5.20 -64.19
CA GLU A 125 -123.78 -5.49 -62.77
C GLU A 125 -122.93 -6.77 -62.60
N PHE A 126 -121.69 -6.60 -62.18
CA PHE A 126 -120.71 -7.69 -62.10
C PHE A 126 -120.93 -8.56 -60.86
N LEU A 127 -121.47 -9.77 -61.04
CA LEU A 127 -121.60 -10.76 -59.96
C LEU A 127 -120.22 -11.27 -59.52
N ASP A 128 -120.02 -11.42 -58.20
CA ASP A 128 -118.74 -11.84 -57.61
C ASP A 128 -118.29 -13.22 -58.10
N ARG A 129 -117.30 -13.21 -59.00
CA ARG A 129 -116.61 -14.40 -59.47
C ARG A 129 -115.78 -14.98 -58.32
N PRO A 130 -115.89 -16.29 -57.99
CA PRO A 130 -115.11 -16.89 -56.91
C PRO A 130 -113.62 -16.69 -57.12
N PRO A 131 -112.83 -16.45 -56.05
CA PRO A 131 -111.43 -16.05 -56.16
C PRO A 131 -110.63 -17.12 -56.92
N THR A 132 -110.01 -16.70 -58.03
CA THR A 132 -109.21 -17.60 -58.87
C THR A 132 -108.13 -18.26 -58.02
N PRO A 133 -107.97 -19.60 -58.06
CA PRO A 133 -106.93 -20.27 -57.27
C PRO A 133 -105.55 -19.71 -57.63
N LEU A 134 -104.72 -19.47 -56.61
CA LEU A 134 -103.37 -18.92 -56.79
C LEU A 134 -102.53 -19.87 -57.66
N PHE A 135 -102.17 -19.40 -58.86
CA PHE A 135 -101.28 -20.12 -59.76
C PHE A 135 -99.86 -20.11 -59.18
N ILE A 136 -99.49 -21.21 -58.52
CA ILE A 136 -98.10 -21.52 -58.20
C ILE A 136 -97.48 -22.11 -59.47
N PRO A 137 -96.51 -21.45 -60.13
CA PRO A 137 -95.85 -22.02 -61.28
C PRO A 137 -95.11 -23.31 -60.87
N ALA A 138 -95.18 -24.35 -61.69
CA ALA A 138 -94.25 -25.46 -61.54
C ALA A 138 -92.81 -24.95 -61.65
N LYS A 139 -91.88 -25.53 -60.88
CA LYS A 139 -90.44 -25.22 -60.99
C LYS A 139 -89.91 -25.66 -62.37
N THR A 140 -89.94 -24.77 -63.35
CA THR A 140 -89.40 -25.03 -64.70
C THR A 140 -87.88 -24.83 -64.72
N GLY A 141 -87.15 -25.78 -64.15
CA GLY A 141 -85.70 -25.79 -64.10
C GLY A 141 -85.14 -27.16 -63.70
N LYS A 142 -83.86 -27.40 -63.93
CA LYS A 142 -83.14 -28.53 -63.34
C LYS A 142 -82.36 -28.00 -62.13
N ASP A 143 -82.79 -28.35 -60.93
CA ASP A 143 -82.02 -28.06 -59.72
C ASP A 143 -80.70 -28.87 -59.79
N VAL A 144 -79.55 -28.18 -59.81
CA VAL A 144 -78.20 -28.78 -59.84
C VAL A 144 -77.46 -28.31 -58.61
N ALA A 145 -77.01 -29.25 -57.77
CA ALA A 145 -76.11 -28.97 -56.66
C ALA A 145 -74.66 -29.16 -57.12
N THR A 146 -73.83 -28.14 -56.94
CA THR A 146 -72.37 -28.23 -57.06
C THR A 146 -71.77 -28.19 -55.65
N GLN A 147 -71.33 -29.34 -55.15
CA GLN A 147 -70.56 -29.45 -53.92
C GLN A 147 -69.07 -29.49 -54.30
N ILE A 148 -68.22 -28.91 -53.46
CA ILE A 148 -66.77 -29.05 -53.54
C ILE A 148 -66.36 -30.08 -52.49
N GLU A 149 -65.57 -31.08 -52.89
CA GLU A 149 -65.18 -32.19 -52.01
C GLU A 149 -63.87 -31.88 -51.26
N GLU A 150 -63.61 -32.61 -50.16
CA GLU A 150 -62.41 -32.41 -49.34
C GLU A 150 -61.13 -32.68 -50.15
N GLY A 151 -60.33 -31.62 -50.35
CA GLY A 151 -59.07 -31.64 -51.11
C GLY A 151 -59.16 -31.10 -52.54
N GLU A 152 -60.35 -30.85 -53.08
CA GLU A 152 -60.51 -30.39 -54.49
C GLU A 152 -59.91 -28.99 -54.76
N LEU A 153 -59.79 -28.15 -53.73
CA LEU A 153 -59.16 -26.82 -53.78
C LEU A 153 -57.75 -26.76 -53.17
N PHE A 154 -57.12 -27.91 -52.85
CA PHE A 154 -55.83 -27.92 -52.18
C PHE A 154 -54.66 -27.68 -53.14
N ASP A 155 -54.04 -26.49 -53.05
CA ASP A 155 -52.76 -26.19 -53.70
C ASP A 155 -51.60 -26.38 -52.71
N PHE A 156 -50.85 -27.48 -52.89
CA PHE A 156 -49.68 -27.82 -52.09
C PHE A 156 -48.63 -26.71 -52.10
N ASP A 157 -48.37 -26.09 -53.26
CA ASP A 157 -47.33 -25.07 -53.40
C ASP A 157 -47.70 -23.80 -52.65
N ILE A 158 -48.99 -23.52 -52.41
CA ILE A 158 -49.44 -22.42 -51.55
C ILE A 158 -49.36 -22.84 -50.07
N GLU A 159 -49.97 -23.96 -49.69
CA GLU A 159 -50.17 -24.33 -48.28
C GLU A 159 -48.86 -24.77 -47.58
N VAL A 160 -47.87 -25.28 -48.33
CA VAL A 160 -46.57 -25.67 -47.76
C VAL A 160 -45.69 -24.46 -47.38
N LYS A 161 -45.91 -23.28 -47.99
CA LYS A 161 -45.08 -22.08 -47.78
C LYS A 161 -44.98 -21.65 -46.31
N PRO A 162 -46.07 -21.41 -45.56
CA PRO A 162 -45.98 -21.03 -44.14
C PRO A 162 -45.34 -22.10 -43.26
N ILE A 163 -45.53 -23.39 -43.58
CA ILE A 163 -44.88 -24.50 -42.86
C ILE A 163 -43.37 -24.44 -43.08
N LEU A 164 -42.93 -24.29 -44.34
CA LEU A 164 -41.53 -24.22 -44.72
C LEU A 164 -40.83 -22.97 -44.16
N GLU A 165 -41.51 -21.82 -44.18
CA GLU A 165 -41.01 -20.56 -43.63
C GLU A 165 -40.75 -20.66 -42.12
N VAL A 166 -41.69 -21.24 -41.36
CA VAL A 166 -41.51 -21.48 -39.92
C VAL A 166 -40.42 -22.52 -39.64
N LEU A 167 -40.28 -23.55 -40.48
CA LEU A 167 -39.23 -24.56 -40.34
C LEU A 167 -37.83 -23.98 -40.58
N ILE A 168 -37.64 -23.31 -41.72
CA ILE A 168 -36.36 -22.68 -42.09
C ILE A 168 -36.02 -21.58 -41.08
N GLY A 169 -36.98 -20.71 -40.75
CA GLY A 169 -36.80 -19.63 -39.77
C GLY A 169 -36.28 -20.16 -38.43
N LYS A 170 -36.93 -21.18 -37.87
CA LYS A 170 -36.50 -21.80 -36.60
C LYS A 170 -35.14 -22.50 -36.69
N THR A 171 -34.85 -23.22 -37.76
CA THR A 171 -33.54 -23.88 -37.90
C THR A 171 -32.39 -22.88 -38.02
N VAL A 172 -32.60 -21.75 -38.70
CA VAL A 172 -31.59 -20.67 -38.83
C VAL A 172 -31.47 -19.87 -37.52
N GLU A 173 -32.58 -19.58 -36.85
CA GLU A 173 -32.60 -18.91 -35.54
C GLU A 173 -31.88 -19.75 -34.47
N GLN A 174 -32.20 -21.05 -34.37
CA GLN A 174 -31.55 -21.98 -33.45
C GLN A 174 -30.05 -22.11 -33.75
N ALA A 175 -29.65 -22.34 -35.00
CA ALA A 175 -28.24 -22.49 -35.37
C ALA A 175 -27.43 -21.19 -35.13
N LEU A 176 -28.05 -20.02 -35.28
CA LEU A 176 -27.40 -18.74 -34.96
C LEU A 176 -27.17 -18.58 -33.46
N LEU A 177 -28.15 -18.96 -32.63
CA LEU A 177 -28.02 -18.92 -31.16
C LEU A 177 -26.94 -19.92 -30.68
N GLU A 178 -26.96 -21.15 -31.18
CA GLU A 178 -25.97 -22.18 -30.83
C GLU A 178 -24.54 -21.74 -31.17
N VAL A 179 -24.30 -21.17 -32.36
CA VAL A 179 -22.98 -20.64 -32.74
C VAL A 179 -22.56 -19.43 -31.89
N MET A 180 -23.51 -18.55 -31.52
CA MET A 180 -23.19 -17.43 -30.62
C MET A 180 -22.82 -17.91 -29.20
N GLU A 181 -23.52 -18.91 -28.67
CA GLU A 181 -23.18 -19.52 -27.37
C GLU A 181 -21.80 -20.22 -27.41
N GLU A 182 -21.47 -20.93 -28.50
CA GLU A 182 -20.14 -21.51 -28.69
C GLU A 182 -19.03 -20.44 -28.75
N GLU A 183 -19.23 -19.34 -29.49
CA GLU A 183 -18.26 -18.24 -29.55
C GLU A 183 -18.08 -17.53 -28.20
N GLU A 184 -19.15 -17.30 -27.43
CA GLU A 184 -19.07 -16.71 -26.10
C GLU A 184 -18.33 -17.64 -25.10
N LEU A 185 -18.63 -18.95 -25.11
CA LEU A 185 -17.94 -19.94 -24.28
C LEU A 185 -16.45 -20.05 -24.65
N ALA A 186 -16.11 -20.04 -25.93
CA ALA A 186 -14.73 -20.04 -26.40
C ALA A 186 -13.97 -18.79 -25.94
N GLN A 187 -14.59 -17.61 -26.01
CA GLN A 187 -14.03 -16.36 -25.50
C GLN A 187 -13.81 -16.43 -23.99
N LEU A 188 -14.81 -16.86 -23.21
CA LEU A 188 -14.71 -17.01 -21.76
C LEU A 188 -13.60 -17.98 -21.33
N TRP A 189 -13.44 -19.12 -22.02
CA TRP A 189 -12.33 -20.04 -21.76
C TRP A 189 -10.97 -19.46 -22.15
N SER A 190 -10.87 -18.69 -23.25
CA SER A 190 -9.61 -18.03 -23.62
C SER A 190 -9.18 -17.01 -22.55
N HIS A 191 -10.15 -16.25 -22.03
CA HIS A 191 -9.96 -15.29 -20.95
C HIS A 191 -9.56 -15.98 -19.64
N GLN A 192 -10.25 -17.05 -19.23
CA GLN A 192 -9.90 -17.83 -18.04
C GLN A 192 -8.48 -18.42 -18.09
N ARG A 193 -8.04 -18.91 -19.26
CA ARG A 193 -6.66 -19.41 -19.45
C ARG A 193 -5.63 -18.29 -19.30
N ALA A 194 -5.81 -17.16 -19.99
CA ALA A 194 -4.89 -16.03 -19.89
C ALA A 194 -4.79 -15.48 -18.45
N PHE A 195 -5.89 -15.42 -17.70
CA PHE A 195 -5.88 -15.02 -16.29
C PHE A 195 -5.23 -16.06 -15.37
N ALA A 196 -5.36 -17.36 -15.67
CA ALA A 196 -4.67 -18.41 -14.93
C ALA A 196 -3.15 -18.39 -15.19
N GLU A 197 -2.73 -18.20 -16.45
CA GLU A 197 -1.34 -18.04 -16.85
C GLU A 197 -0.68 -16.82 -16.18
N LEU A 198 -1.35 -15.66 -16.20
CA LEU A 198 -0.89 -14.45 -15.52
C LEU A 198 -0.75 -14.69 -14.00
N ARG A 199 -1.79 -15.21 -13.34
CA ARG A 199 -1.76 -15.53 -11.90
C ARG A 199 -0.63 -16.50 -11.55
N ASN A 200 -0.38 -17.51 -12.37
CA ASN A 200 0.68 -18.50 -12.11
C ASN A 200 2.07 -17.87 -12.25
N ALA A 201 2.26 -16.95 -13.20
CA ALA A 201 3.50 -16.19 -13.34
C ALA A 201 3.72 -15.20 -12.16
N GLU A 202 2.68 -14.47 -11.77
CA GLU A 202 2.69 -13.59 -10.58
C GLU A 202 3.03 -14.37 -9.31
N PHE A 203 2.42 -15.54 -9.11
CA PHE A 203 2.65 -16.40 -7.94
C PHE A 203 4.08 -16.94 -7.90
N ALA A 204 4.65 -17.33 -9.05
CA ALA A 204 6.05 -17.77 -9.13
C ALA A 204 7.04 -16.63 -8.82
N GLU A 205 6.76 -15.40 -9.28
CA GLU A 205 7.57 -14.22 -8.92
C GLU A 205 7.44 -13.86 -7.43
N LEU A 206 6.24 -13.94 -6.85
CA LEU A 206 6.03 -13.72 -5.41
C LEU A 206 6.80 -14.73 -4.56
N GLN A 207 6.79 -16.02 -4.93
CA GLN A 207 7.61 -17.04 -4.25
C GLN A 207 9.12 -16.74 -4.38
N ARG A 208 9.58 -16.33 -5.57
CA ARG A 208 10.99 -15.96 -5.81
C ARG A 208 11.41 -14.76 -4.95
N LEU A 209 10.54 -13.78 -4.76
CA LEU A 209 10.79 -12.61 -3.92
C LEU A 209 10.74 -12.99 -2.43
N GLU A 210 9.77 -13.77 -1.97
CA GLU A 210 9.68 -14.22 -0.57
C GLU A 210 10.92 -15.04 -0.15
N GLU A 211 11.42 -15.90 -1.03
CA GLU A 211 12.70 -16.63 -0.85
C GLU A 211 13.90 -15.69 -0.66
N GLN A 212 13.98 -14.61 -1.46
CA GLN A 212 15.07 -13.62 -1.35
C GLN A 212 14.93 -12.82 -0.05
N ASP A 213 13.71 -12.37 0.26
CA ASP A 213 13.40 -11.61 1.46
C ASP A 213 13.66 -12.43 2.73
N ARG A 214 13.38 -13.75 2.71
CA ARG A 214 13.74 -14.69 3.78
C ARG A 214 15.25 -14.74 4.01
N ARG A 215 16.05 -14.93 2.95
CA ARG A 215 17.53 -14.96 3.03
C ARG A 215 18.11 -13.64 3.54
N ILE A 216 17.62 -12.51 3.03
CA ILE A 216 18.04 -11.16 3.46
C ILE A 216 17.68 -10.91 4.93
N ARG A 217 16.50 -11.37 5.37
CA ARG A 217 16.03 -11.24 6.76
C ARG A 217 16.88 -12.09 7.70
N GLU A 218 17.16 -13.35 7.36
CA GLU A 218 18.06 -14.23 8.11
C GLU A 218 19.47 -13.63 8.24
N GLU A 219 20.04 -13.09 7.15
CA GLU A 219 21.35 -12.44 7.21
C GLU A 219 21.33 -11.16 8.06
N LYS A 220 20.28 -10.34 7.92
CA LYS A 220 20.11 -9.11 8.70
C LYS A 220 19.97 -9.38 10.21
N GLU A 221 19.32 -10.48 10.60
CA GLU A 221 19.27 -10.92 11.99
C GLU A 221 20.65 -11.40 12.48
N ARG A 222 21.37 -12.23 11.71
CA ARG A 222 22.75 -12.67 12.06
C ARG A 222 23.68 -11.48 12.26
N ARG A 223 23.73 -10.54 11.30
CA ARG A 223 24.52 -9.30 11.38
C ARG A 223 24.12 -8.44 12.58
N ARG A 224 22.83 -8.39 12.96
CA ARG A 224 22.36 -7.68 14.17
C ARG A 224 22.85 -8.32 15.46
N LEU A 225 22.74 -9.65 15.57
CA LEU A 225 23.21 -10.41 16.74
C LEU A 225 24.72 -10.25 16.94
N GLU A 226 25.51 -10.41 15.87
CA GLU A 226 26.95 -10.13 15.89
C GLU A 226 27.28 -8.71 16.36
N HIS A 227 26.56 -7.71 15.85
CA HIS A 227 26.79 -6.31 16.22
C HIS A 227 26.42 -6.04 17.68
N LEU A 228 25.33 -6.62 18.17
CA LEU A 228 24.91 -6.54 19.58
C LEU A 228 25.94 -7.18 20.51
N GLU A 229 26.50 -8.34 20.14
CA GLU A 229 27.62 -8.95 20.88
C GLU A 229 28.87 -8.07 20.87
N LYS A 230 29.23 -7.51 19.71
CA LYS A 230 30.40 -6.61 19.57
C LYS A 230 30.23 -5.36 20.44
N LEU A 231 29.04 -4.75 20.45
CA LEU A 231 28.70 -3.63 21.34
C LEU A 231 28.72 -4.02 22.82
N ARG A 232 28.22 -5.20 23.19
CA ARG A 232 28.26 -5.70 24.57
C ARG A 232 29.71 -5.88 25.04
N LYS A 233 30.54 -6.57 24.25
CA LYS A 233 31.96 -6.77 24.53
C LYS A 233 32.71 -5.44 24.62
N GLN A 234 32.39 -4.47 23.75
CA GLN A 234 32.93 -3.11 23.82
C GLN A 234 32.58 -2.40 25.14
N LYS A 235 31.32 -2.44 25.59
CA LYS A 235 30.90 -1.88 26.89
C LYS A 235 31.65 -2.53 28.05
N GLU A 236 31.67 -3.86 28.10
CA GLU A 236 32.38 -4.61 29.14
C GLU A 236 33.90 -4.29 29.15
N THR A 237 34.53 -4.04 28.00
CA THR A 237 35.93 -3.56 27.94
C THR A 237 36.09 -2.10 28.36
N ALA A 238 35.17 -1.22 27.98
CA ALA A 238 35.23 0.20 28.35
C ALA A 238 35.05 0.39 29.87
N GLU A 239 34.12 -0.35 30.47
CA GLU A 239 33.90 -0.41 31.92
C GLU A 239 35.15 -0.92 32.66
N LYS A 240 35.78 -2.01 32.17
CA LYS A 240 37.04 -2.53 32.75
C LYS A 240 38.21 -1.54 32.62
N VAL A 241 38.33 -0.84 31.49
CA VAL A 241 39.37 0.20 31.29
C VAL A 241 39.10 1.41 32.19
N ALA A 242 37.85 1.86 32.30
CA ALA A 242 37.47 2.97 33.17
C ALA A 242 37.70 2.63 34.66
N ALA A 243 37.32 1.43 35.10
CA ALA A 243 37.55 0.95 36.46
C ALA A 243 39.05 0.84 36.77
N ARG A 244 39.87 0.33 35.82
CA ARG A 244 41.33 0.30 35.96
C ARG A 244 41.91 1.72 36.07
N ALA A 245 41.52 2.64 35.19
CA ALA A 245 42.03 4.01 35.20
C ALA A 245 41.63 4.77 36.48
N PHE A 246 40.39 4.57 36.95
CA PHE A 246 39.93 5.09 38.23
C PHE A 246 40.73 4.52 39.40
N ALA A 247 40.91 3.20 39.48
CA ALA A 247 41.69 2.55 40.54
C ALA A 247 43.16 3.00 40.54
N GLN A 248 43.80 3.10 39.36
CA GLN A 248 45.17 3.59 39.25
C GLN A 248 45.32 5.03 39.75
N ARG A 249 44.39 5.93 39.39
CA ARG A 249 44.40 7.31 39.89
C ARG A 249 44.13 7.37 41.40
N TYR A 250 43.11 6.66 41.88
CA TYR A 250 42.74 6.65 43.28
C TYR A 250 43.85 6.09 44.17
N LEU A 251 44.55 5.02 43.74
CA LEU A 251 45.70 4.48 44.45
C LEU A 251 46.91 5.42 44.42
N ALA A 252 47.15 6.12 43.31
CA ALA A 252 48.24 7.11 43.20
C ALA A 252 48.06 8.29 44.16
N ASP A 253 46.82 8.73 44.41
CA ASP A 253 46.50 9.79 45.38
C ASP A 253 46.44 9.23 46.82
N LEU A 254 45.91 8.01 47.01
CA LEU A 254 45.71 7.38 48.32
C LEU A 254 47.00 6.89 48.98
N ILE A 255 47.91 6.25 48.23
CA ILE A 255 49.12 5.64 48.80
C ILE A 255 49.99 6.70 49.51
N PRO A 256 50.38 7.83 48.89
CA PRO A 256 51.13 8.87 49.59
C PRO A 256 50.36 9.46 50.77
N SER A 257 49.03 9.61 50.66
CA SER A 257 48.19 10.11 51.75
C SER A 257 48.22 9.18 52.96
N VAL A 258 48.04 7.87 52.77
CA VAL A 258 48.08 6.88 53.86
C VAL A 258 49.47 6.76 54.45
N PHE A 259 50.53 6.70 53.64
CA PHE A 259 51.91 6.66 54.14
C PHE A 259 52.29 7.91 54.94
N ASN A 260 51.92 9.11 54.46
CA ASN A 260 52.16 10.36 55.19
C ASN A 260 51.39 10.42 56.52
N ASN A 261 50.13 9.97 56.54
CA ASN A 261 49.35 9.90 57.78
C ASN A 261 49.96 8.88 58.78
N LEU A 262 50.41 7.73 58.30
CA LEU A 262 50.98 6.65 59.12
C LEU A 262 52.37 7.02 59.68
N HIS A 263 53.15 7.78 58.90
CA HIS A 263 54.38 8.44 59.35
C HIS A 263 54.09 9.55 60.36
N ALA A 264 53.06 10.37 60.15
CA ALA A 264 52.66 11.43 61.09
C ALA A 264 52.10 10.89 62.41
N SER A 265 51.54 9.66 62.41
CA SER A 265 51.15 8.94 63.63
C SER A 265 52.30 8.18 64.31
N GLY A 266 53.54 8.28 63.82
CA GLY A 266 54.72 7.64 64.43
C GLY A 266 54.74 6.12 64.35
N PHE A 267 54.01 5.51 63.40
CA PHE A 267 54.00 4.06 63.23
C PHE A 267 55.21 3.55 62.43
N PHE A 268 55.74 4.38 61.53
CA PHE A 268 57.10 4.22 61.00
C PHE A 268 58.08 4.89 61.98
N TYR A 269 59.00 4.11 62.51
CA TYR A 269 60.11 4.53 63.37
C TYR A 269 61.40 3.89 62.84
N ASP A 270 62.55 4.52 63.10
CA ASP A 270 63.84 3.86 62.88
C ASP A 270 64.05 2.82 64.01
N PRO A 271 64.32 1.54 63.70
CA PRO A 271 64.59 0.54 64.74
C PRO A 271 65.79 0.94 65.60
N VAL A 272 66.83 1.56 65.03
CA VAL A 272 68.03 1.96 65.78
C VAL A 272 67.73 3.07 66.77
N GLU A 273 66.92 4.07 66.39
CA GLU A 273 66.44 5.08 67.35
C GLU A 273 65.60 4.43 68.46
N ARG A 274 64.75 3.46 68.10
CA ARG A 274 63.87 2.81 69.06
C ARG A 274 64.61 1.91 70.05
N ASP A 275 65.55 1.11 69.59
CA ASP A 275 66.38 0.24 70.43
C ASP A 275 67.27 1.09 71.37
N ILE A 276 67.73 2.26 70.89
CA ILE A 276 68.40 3.24 71.76
C ILE A 276 67.46 3.77 72.84
N GLU A 277 66.22 4.12 72.52
CA GLU A 277 65.21 4.56 73.50
C GLU A 277 64.83 3.47 74.52
N THR A 278 64.66 2.21 74.09
CA THR A 278 64.07 1.15 74.93
C THR A 278 65.09 0.28 75.64
N GLU A 279 66.32 0.14 75.12
CA GLU A 279 67.34 -0.72 75.72
C GLU A 279 68.55 0.09 76.20
N PHE A 280 69.17 0.88 75.32
CA PHE A 280 70.41 1.59 75.65
C PHE A 280 70.22 2.68 76.71
N LEU A 281 69.20 3.54 76.58
CA LEU A 281 68.98 4.63 77.54
C LEU A 281 68.61 4.09 78.94
N PRO A 282 67.71 3.10 79.12
CA PRO A 282 67.48 2.48 80.42
C PRO A 282 68.72 1.82 81.02
N TRP A 283 69.49 1.07 80.21
CA TRP A 283 70.75 0.47 80.65
C TRP A 283 71.75 1.53 81.14
N LEU A 284 71.99 2.56 80.33
CA LEU A 284 72.90 3.67 80.67
C LEU A 284 72.45 4.39 81.95
N MET A 285 71.15 4.62 82.12
CA MET A 285 70.61 5.24 83.33
C MET A 285 70.79 4.34 84.57
N SER A 286 70.63 3.02 84.44
CA SER A 286 70.89 2.08 85.54
C SER A 286 72.37 2.00 85.93
N GLU A 287 73.29 2.04 84.96
CA GLU A 287 74.73 2.02 85.25
C GLU A 287 75.20 3.36 85.85
N VAL A 288 74.63 4.49 85.39
CA VAL A 288 74.82 5.80 86.04
C VAL A 288 74.30 5.77 87.48
N GLU A 289 73.12 5.17 87.72
CA GLU A 289 72.60 4.99 89.08
C GLU A 289 73.52 4.12 89.94
N GLU A 290 73.98 2.96 89.44
CA GLU A 290 74.93 2.10 90.16
C GLU A 290 76.21 2.87 90.53
N THR A 291 76.81 3.66 89.63
CA THR A 291 77.99 4.46 89.98
C THR A 291 77.68 5.59 90.96
N LEU A 292 76.44 6.09 91.00
CA LEU A 292 75.98 7.07 91.99
C LEU A 292 75.79 6.40 93.36
N GLN A 293 75.13 5.24 93.42
CA GLN A 293 74.95 4.44 94.63
C GLN A 293 76.30 4.03 95.22
N LYS A 294 77.25 3.55 94.40
CA LYS A 294 78.64 3.24 94.81
C LYS A 294 79.33 4.48 95.41
N LYS A 295 79.14 5.68 94.86
CA LYS A 295 79.66 6.95 95.42
C LYS A 295 78.97 7.39 96.71
N VAL A 296 77.65 7.16 96.85
CA VAL A 296 76.90 7.46 98.09
C VAL A 296 77.32 6.52 99.21
N LEU A 297 77.43 5.21 98.94
CA LEU A 297 77.93 4.21 99.88
C LEU A 297 79.35 4.54 100.35
N ALA A 298 80.26 4.90 99.43
CA ALA A 298 81.62 5.33 99.77
C ALA A 298 81.63 6.57 100.68
N ARG A 299 80.74 7.55 100.45
CA ARG A 299 80.57 8.70 101.36
C ARG A 299 80.03 8.29 102.72
N MET A 300 79.00 7.45 102.78
CA MET A 300 78.45 6.94 104.05
C MET A 300 79.47 6.15 104.87
N MET A 301 80.32 5.35 104.21
CA MET A 301 81.45 4.67 104.85
C MET A 301 82.48 5.67 105.37
N LEU A 302 82.85 6.69 104.59
CA LEU A 302 83.75 7.76 105.04
C LEU A 302 83.18 8.53 106.24
N ASP A 303 81.90 8.89 106.22
CA ASP A 303 81.21 9.58 107.31
C ASP A 303 81.13 8.71 108.59
N SER A 304 80.95 7.39 108.45
CA SER A 304 81.01 6.45 109.58
C SER A 304 82.43 6.26 110.14
N LEU A 305 83.45 6.26 109.28
CA LEU A 305 84.86 6.23 109.70
C LEU A 305 85.22 7.52 110.44
N ILE A 306 84.83 8.69 109.91
CA ILE A 306 85.00 9.98 110.58
C ILE A 306 84.29 9.96 111.94
N ARG A 307 83.05 9.46 112.01
CA ARG A 307 82.32 9.35 113.28
C ARG A 307 83.03 8.46 114.30
N THR A 308 83.41 7.24 113.93
CA THR A 308 84.10 6.32 114.86
C THR A 308 85.49 6.80 115.29
N VAL A 309 86.18 7.59 114.47
CA VAL A 309 87.43 8.26 114.85
C VAL A 309 87.17 9.41 115.83
N VAL A 310 86.08 10.18 115.65
CA VAL A 310 85.68 11.24 116.59
C VAL A 310 85.17 10.66 117.91
N GLU A 311 84.42 9.56 117.88
CA GLU A 311 83.97 8.83 119.08
C GLU A 311 85.16 8.30 119.89
N LYS A 312 86.11 7.59 119.26
CA LYS A 312 87.34 7.14 119.93
C LYS A 312 88.15 8.29 120.53
N ARG A 313 88.27 9.41 119.81
CA ARG A 313 88.92 10.64 120.30
C ARG A 313 88.20 11.27 121.50
N LEU A 314 86.89 11.06 121.63
CA LEU A 314 86.07 11.53 122.77
C LEU A 314 86.20 10.59 123.98
N ASP A 315 86.25 9.27 123.74
CA ASP A 315 86.53 8.25 124.76
C ASP A 315 87.94 8.43 125.34
N GLU A 316 88.94 8.64 124.48
CA GLU A 316 90.33 9.02 124.86
C GLU A 316 90.38 10.31 125.70
N PHE A 317 89.46 11.25 125.49
CA PHE A 317 89.41 12.53 126.23
C PHE A 317 88.66 12.45 127.57
N SER A 318 87.82 11.44 127.76
CA SER A 318 86.95 11.31 128.93
C SER A 318 87.49 10.36 130.02
N HIS A 319 88.59 9.66 129.76
CA HIS A 319 89.30 8.81 130.73
C HIS A 319 90.69 9.36 131.12
N PRO A 320 90.82 10.15 132.21
CA PRO A 320 92.12 10.61 132.71
C PRO A 320 92.94 9.47 133.39
N PRO A 321 94.27 9.37 133.15
CA PRO A 321 95.06 8.20 133.55
C PRO A 321 95.71 8.28 134.95
N PRO A 322 95.72 7.15 135.68
CA PRO A 322 96.93 6.66 136.37
C PRO A 322 97.08 5.11 136.29
N SER A 323 98.23 4.48 136.49
CA SER A 323 99.64 4.91 136.61
C SER A 323 100.57 3.72 136.28
N ALA A 324 101.85 3.96 135.97
CA ALA A 324 102.73 2.99 135.30
C ALA A 324 103.77 2.28 136.18
N GLN A 325 104.22 1.12 135.72
CA GLN A 325 105.57 0.53 135.92
C GLN A 325 106.02 -0.06 134.56
N THR A 326 107.08 0.44 133.91
CA THR A 326 108.46 -0.13 133.83
C THR A 326 108.51 -1.60 133.38
N GLU A 327 109.33 -2.05 132.41
CA GLU A 327 110.62 -1.59 131.84
C GLU A 327 110.61 -1.71 130.27
N ALA A 328 111.12 -0.76 129.46
CA ALA A 328 112.47 -0.66 128.86
C ALA A 328 113.01 -1.93 128.12
N ALA A 329 113.55 -1.89 126.88
CA ALA A 329 113.66 -0.85 125.84
C ALA A 329 114.10 -1.44 124.45
N ALA A 330 113.98 -0.66 123.35
CA ALA A 330 114.58 -0.82 121.99
C ALA A 330 114.11 -2.03 121.12
N GLU A 331 113.51 -1.83 119.93
CA GLU A 331 114.11 -1.72 118.57
C GLU A 331 114.78 -3.03 118.05
N GLU A 332 114.58 -3.55 116.83
CA GLU A 332 113.66 -3.22 115.70
C GLU A 332 113.36 -4.51 114.87
N PRO A 333 112.45 -4.54 113.88
CA PRO A 333 111.81 -5.78 113.41
C PRO A 333 112.57 -6.58 112.33
N THR A 334 112.37 -7.91 112.36
CA THR A 334 112.72 -8.85 111.28
C THR A 334 111.48 -9.55 110.72
N ALA A 335 111.35 -9.62 109.39
CA ALA A 335 110.34 -10.42 108.71
C ALA A 335 110.91 -11.06 107.42
N THR A 336 111.18 -12.36 107.48
CA THR A 336 111.39 -13.26 106.34
C THR A 336 110.11 -13.34 105.50
N ASP A 337 110.12 -13.16 104.17
CA ASP A 337 110.65 -14.07 103.13
C ASP A 337 109.68 -15.24 102.81
N VAL A 338 109.94 -16.00 101.73
CA VAL A 338 109.16 -17.10 101.14
C VAL A 338 108.11 -16.70 100.09
N ALA A 339 108.53 -16.71 98.83
CA ALA A 339 107.66 -17.02 97.69
C ALA A 339 107.47 -18.56 97.53
N PRO A 340 106.51 -19.02 96.71
CA PRO A 340 106.91 -19.91 95.61
C PRO A 340 106.14 -19.73 94.29
N GLN A 341 106.51 -20.53 93.28
CA GLN A 341 106.06 -20.47 91.89
C GLN A 341 105.08 -21.60 91.47
N VAL A 342 104.26 -21.30 90.45
CA VAL A 342 103.89 -22.11 89.26
C VAL A 342 103.30 -23.53 89.40
N SER A 343 102.07 -23.69 88.90
CA SER A 343 101.51 -24.75 88.01
C SER A 343 100.15 -24.22 87.48
N GLY A 344 99.57 -24.57 86.32
CA GLY A 344 99.47 -25.85 85.59
C GLY A 344 98.16 -26.56 86.01
N GLU A 345 97.24 -27.06 85.14
CA GLU A 345 97.14 -27.22 83.67
C GLU A 345 95.66 -27.39 83.23
N ALA A 346 95.36 -27.31 81.91
CA ALA A 346 94.20 -27.92 81.19
C ALA A 346 92.75 -27.49 81.60
N ASP A 347 91.61 -27.76 80.92
CA ASP A 347 91.22 -28.27 79.57
C ASP A 347 89.69 -27.94 79.38
N ALA A 348 88.93 -28.13 78.28
CA ALA A 348 89.11 -28.56 76.87
C ALA A 348 87.88 -28.11 76.02
N ALA A 349 87.98 -28.16 74.67
CA ALA A 349 86.89 -28.12 73.67
C ALA A 349 86.05 -26.79 73.58
N ASP A 350 85.24 -26.51 72.54
CA ASP A 350 84.86 -27.26 71.33
C ASP A 350 84.62 -26.34 70.09
N GLN A 351 84.38 -26.90 68.90
CA GLN A 351 84.00 -26.24 67.63
C GLN A 351 82.82 -27.02 66.97
N PRO A 352 81.93 -26.44 66.12
CA PRO A 352 82.30 -26.01 64.75
C PRO A 352 81.37 -24.96 64.04
N ALA A 353 81.65 -24.68 62.75
CA ALA A 353 80.74 -24.51 61.57
C ALA A 353 79.45 -23.62 61.61
N ALA A 354 78.90 -23.10 60.49
CA ALA A 354 79.36 -22.78 59.12
C ALA A 354 78.21 -22.06 58.34
N GLU A 355 78.49 -21.48 57.16
CA GLU A 355 77.52 -21.08 56.08
C GLU A 355 76.45 -20.01 56.46
N GLU A 356 75.69 -19.31 55.58
CA GLU A 356 75.54 -19.17 54.11
C GLU A 356 75.79 -17.66 53.72
N GLU A 357 76.07 -17.19 52.49
CA GLU A 357 75.32 -17.18 51.21
C GLU A 357 73.86 -16.65 51.32
N GLU A 358 73.53 -15.47 50.75
CA GLU A 358 73.17 -15.14 49.34
C GLU A 358 71.67 -15.34 49.03
N THR A 359 70.95 -14.25 48.71
CA THR A 359 69.57 -14.26 48.16
C THR A 359 69.32 -13.06 47.24
N ASP A 360 68.58 -13.28 46.14
CA ASP A 360 68.03 -12.27 45.21
C ASP A 360 67.02 -11.28 45.85
#